data_AF-A0A9X8VCB3-F1
#
_entry.id   AF-A0A9X8VCB3-F1
#
_cell.length_a   1.000
_cell.length_b   1.000
_cell.length_c   1.000
_cell.angle_alpha   90.00
_cell.angle_beta   90.00
_cell.angle_gamma   90.00
#
_symmetry.space_group_name_H-M   'P 1'
#
loop_
_entity.id
_entity.type
_entity.pdbx_description
1 polymer ?
#
loop_
_entity_poly.entity_id
_entity_poly.type
_entity_poly.pdbx_seq_one_letter_code
_entity_poly.pdbx_strand_id
1 'polypeptide(L)'
;NAVYLRLTVPLGSWWADPTLGSRLYLLKREKDVARVRTLARQYAEQALQPILDDGRASRITVTAQHPTNGWLILLIEVEQSNGQIMP
;
A
#
# COMPACT_ATOMS: atom_id res chain seq x y z
N ASN A 1 -13.05 -3.20 -2.07
CA ASN A 1 -12.00 -2.57 -2.90
C ASN A 1 -10.72 -3.41 -2.80
N ALA A 2 -10.12 -3.82 -3.93
CA ALA A 2 -8.93 -4.67 -3.97
C ALA A 2 -7.68 -4.01 -3.37
N VAL A 3 -7.56 -2.68 -3.52
CA VAL A 3 -6.50 -1.85 -2.95
C VAL A 3 -6.47 -2.00 -1.42
N TYR A 4 -7.64 -1.82 -0.78
CA TYR A 4 -7.77 -1.90 0.68
C TYR A 4 -7.36 -3.26 1.25
N LEU A 5 -7.78 -4.35 0.61
CA LEU A 5 -7.45 -5.71 1.06
C LEU A 5 -5.94 -5.96 0.98
N ARG A 6 -5.30 -5.55 -0.13
CA ARG A 6 -3.86 -5.70 -0.32
C ARG A 6 -3.04 -4.93 0.71
N LEU A 7 -3.53 -3.79 1.20
CA LEU A 7 -2.82 -3.00 2.21
C LEU A 7 -3.04 -3.52 3.64
N THR A 8 -4.26 -3.95 3.96
CA THR A 8 -4.64 -4.28 5.35
C THR A 8 -4.39 -5.72 5.76
N VAL A 9 -4.41 -6.66 4.80
CA VAL A 9 -4.14 -8.07 5.07
C VAL A 9 -2.64 -8.27 5.24
N PRO A 10 -2.17 -8.91 6.32
CA PRO A 10 -0.78 -9.32 6.45
C PRO A 10 -0.38 -10.26 5.31
N LEU A 11 0.72 -9.94 4.62
CA LEU A 11 1.25 -10.81 3.56
C LEU A 11 1.48 -12.23 4.09
N GLY A 12 0.92 -13.24 3.40
CA GLY A 12 1.02 -14.64 3.76
C GLY A 12 -0.04 -15.14 4.75
N SER A 13 -0.92 -14.28 5.28
CA SER A 13 -1.96 -14.72 6.22
C SER A 13 -3.25 -15.18 5.56
N TRP A 14 -3.45 -14.88 4.28
CA TRP A 14 -4.68 -15.24 3.55
C TRP A 14 -4.58 -16.65 2.96
N TRP A 15 -5.48 -17.53 3.39
CA TRP A 15 -5.41 -18.97 3.08
C TRP A 15 -5.59 -19.31 1.60
N ALA A 16 -6.32 -18.48 0.84
CA ALA A 16 -6.60 -18.76 -0.57
C ALA A 16 -5.51 -18.23 -1.52
N ASP A 17 -4.73 -17.24 -1.07
CA ASP A 17 -3.64 -16.64 -1.83
C ASP A 17 -2.59 -16.08 -0.87
N PRO A 18 -1.45 -16.76 -0.68
CA PRO A 18 -0.40 -16.31 0.23
C PRO A 18 0.35 -15.07 -0.28
N THR A 19 0.18 -14.69 -1.55
CA THR A 19 0.77 -13.49 -2.13
C THR A 19 -0.09 -12.24 -1.88
N LEU A 20 -1.33 -12.43 -1.40
CA LEU A 20 -2.21 -11.34 -1.05
C LEU A 20 -1.80 -10.69 0.28
N GLY A 21 -1.73 -9.36 0.27
CA GLY A 21 -1.48 -8.56 1.46
C GLY A 21 -0.21 -7.72 1.36
N SER A 22 0.14 -7.09 2.48
CA SER A 22 1.31 -6.22 2.58
C SER A 22 2.18 -6.55 3.79
N ARG A 23 3.40 -6.05 3.79
CA ARG A 23 4.31 -6.08 4.94
C ARG A 23 4.11 -4.89 5.90
N LEU A 24 3.08 -4.06 5.69
CA LEU A 24 2.82 -2.88 6.53
C LEU A 24 2.57 -3.24 8.01
N TYR A 25 2.09 -4.45 8.28
CA TYR A 25 1.91 -4.94 9.66
C TYR A 25 3.21 -5.00 10.45
N LEU A 26 4.37 -5.16 9.80
CA LEU A 26 5.69 -5.16 10.44
C LEU A 26 6.06 -3.78 11.00
N LEU A 27 5.42 -2.71 10.52
CA LEU A 27 5.73 -1.33 10.89
C LEU A 27 4.83 -0.79 12.02
N LYS A 28 3.78 -1.53 12.45
CA LYS A 28 2.77 -1.03 13.41
C LYS A 28 3.31 -0.56 14.76
N ARG A 29 4.51 -0.98 15.16
CA ARG A 29 5.13 -0.62 16.45
C ARG A 29 6.49 0.06 16.29
N GLU A 30 6.85 0.42 15.06
CA GLU A 30 8.11 1.09 14.76
C GLU A 30 8.01 2.59 15.04
N LYS A 31 9.15 3.21 15.37
CA LYS A 31 9.20 4.67 15.53
C LYS A 31 9.01 5.35 14.18
N ASP A 32 8.33 6.50 14.17
CA ASP A 32 8.17 7.31 12.96
C ASP A 32 9.48 8.02 12.58
N VAL A 33 10.36 7.29 11.92
CA VAL A 33 11.64 7.76 11.40
C VAL A 33 11.66 7.67 9.88
N ALA A 34 12.56 8.41 9.24
CA ALA A 34 12.66 8.47 7.77
C ALA A 34 12.72 7.08 7.11
N ARG A 35 13.50 6.16 7.69
CA ARG A 35 13.60 4.77 7.22
C ARG A 35 12.25 4.04 7.20
N VAL A 36 11.44 4.20 8.24
CA VAL A 36 10.13 3.55 8.37
C VAL A 36 9.16 4.10 7.33
N ARG A 37 9.24 5.40 7.03
CA ARG A 37 8.46 6.03 5.94
C ARG A 37 8.83 5.48 4.57
N THR A 38 10.12 5.33 4.28
CA THR A 38 10.59 4.70 3.05
C THR A 38 10.09 3.26 2.92
N LEU A 39 10.20 2.48 3.99
CA LEU A 39 9.71 1.09 4.02
C LEU A 39 8.20 1.01 3.85
N ALA A 40 7.43 1.91 4.48
CA ALA A 40 5.98 1.95 4.34
C ALA A 40 5.57 2.18 2.87
N ARG A 41 6.21 3.15 2.19
CA ARG A 41 5.98 3.39 0.76
C ARG A 41 6.32 2.15 -0.07
N GLN A 42 7.51 1.57 0.12
CA GLN A 42 7.96 0.40 -0.64
C GLN A 42 7.05 -0.83 -0.43
N TYR A 43 6.60 -1.07 0.80
CA TYR A 43 5.71 -2.19 1.10
C TYR A 43 4.31 -1.98 0.51
N ALA A 44 3.81 -0.75 0.49
CA ALA A 44 2.56 -0.43 -0.19
C ALA A 44 2.69 -0.59 -1.72
N GLU A 45 3.76 -0.07 -2.33
CA GLU A 45 4.04 -0.25 -3.77
C GLU A 45 4.10 -1.74 -4.14
N GLN A 46 4.84 -2.54 -3.37
CA GLN A 46 4.94 -3.99 -3.59
C GLN A 46 3.59 -4.70 -3.49
N ALA A 47 2.77 -4.35 -2.49
CA ALA A 47 1.46 -4.97 -2.29
C ALA A 47 0.48 -4.64 -3.43
N LEU A 48 0.64 -3.47 -4.05
CA LEU A 48 -0.23 -2.96 -5.12
C LEU A 48 0.25 -3.33 -6.52
N GLN A 49 1.52 -3.73 -6.70
CA GLN A 49 2.09 -4.11 -7.99
C GLN A 49 1.20 -5.07 -8.80
N PRO A 50 0.58 -6.12 -8.22
CA PRO A 50 -0.24 -7.02 -9.01
C PRO A 50 -1.52 -6.37 -9.58
N ILE A 51 -1.98 -5.23 -9.05
CA ILE A 51 -3.09 -4.47 -9.64
C ILE A 51 -2.68 -3.82 -10.97
N LEU A 52 -1.42 -3.37 -11.06
CA LEU A 52 -0.83 -2.87 -12.30
C LEU A 52 -0.61 -4.02 -13.29
N ASP A 53 -0.06 -5.13 -12.80
CA ASP A 53 0.26 -6.30 -13.63
C ASP A 53 -1.02 -6.93 -14.23
N ASP A 54 -2.13 -6.95 -13.47
CA ASP A 54 -3.45 -7.40 -13.94
C ASP A 54 -4.13 -6.41 -14.92
N GLY A 55 -3.52 -5.25 -15.20
CA GLY A 55 -4.08 -4.21 -16.07
C GLY A 55 -5.30 -3.48 -15.51
N ARG A 56 -5.61 -3.68 -14.21
CA ARG A 56 -6.76 -3.07 -13.53
C ARG A 56 -6.54 -1.60 -13.20
N ALA A 57 -5.28 -1.20 -13.02
CA ALA A 57 -4.86 0.18 -12.89
C ALA A 57 -3.81 0.50 -13.96
N SER A 58 -3.84 1.72 -14.50
CA SER A 58 -2.80 2.24 -15.38
C SER A 58 -1.66 2.86 -14.59
N ARG A 59 -1.94 3.42 -13.40
CA ARG A 59 -0.96 4.07 -12.56
C ARG A 59 -1.34 3.99 -11.08
N ILE A 60 -0.35 3.82 -10.23
CA ILE A 60 -0.49 3.89 -8.78
C ILE A 60 0.61 4.81 -8.24
N THR A 61 0.23 5.82 -7.47
CA THR A 61 1.16 6.72 -6.79
C THR A 61 1.01 6.53 -5.28
N VAL A 62 2.12 6.27 -4.59
CA VAL A 62 2.14 6.09 -3.13
C VAL A 62 2.99 7.19 -2.50
N THR A 63 2.36 8.02 -1.68
CA THR A 63 3.02 9.12 -0.96
C THR A 63 2.96 8.89 0.55
N ALA A 64 4.11 8.82 1.21
CA ALA A 64 4.19 8.78 2.66
C ALA A 64 4.28 10.20 3.23
N GLN A 65 3.26 10.60 3.98
CA GLN A 65 3.19 11.88 4.68
C GLN A 65 3.47 11.70 6.17
N HIS A 66 4.12 12.72 6.74
CA HIS A 66 4.43 12.80 8.17
C HIS A 66 3.80 14.06 8.76
N PRO A 67 2.54 13.99 9.20
CA PRO A 67 2.02 15.00 10.12
C PRO A 67 2.86 15.05 11.40
N THR A 68 3.03 16.26 11.95
CA THR A 68 3.78 16.53 13.20
C THR A 68 3.22 15.86 14.45
N ASN A 69 2.15 15.07 14.33
CA ASN A 69 1.49 14.36 15.44
C ASN A 69 2.03 12.93 15.67
N GLY A 70 3.07 12.50 14.95
CA GLY A 70 3.67 11.17 15.10
C GLY A 70 2.92 10.05 14.36
N TRP A 71 2.04 10.41 13.43
CA TRP A 71 1.35 9.46 12.56
C TRP A 71 2.05 9.35 11.22
N LEU A 72 2.07 8.13 10.69
CA LEU A 72 2.44 7.85 9.31
C LEU A 72 1.17 7.74 8.47
N ILE A 73 1.01 8.63 7.51
CA ILE A 73 -0.12 8.61 6.57
C ILE A 73 0.40 8.15 5.22
N LEU A 74 -0.26 7.16 4.62
CA LEU A 74 -0.04 6.77 3.22
C LEU A 74 -1.19 7.30 2.38
N LEU A 75 -0.88 8.25 1.51
CA LEU A 75 -1.79 8.69 0.45
C LEU A 75 -1.54 7.83 -0.78
N ILE A 76 -2.59 7.20 -1.30
CA ILE A 76 -2.50 6.25 -2.40
C ILE A 76 -3.50 6.67 -3.47
N GLU A 77 -2.98 7.08 -4.61
CA GLU A 77 -3.78 7.49 -5.76
C GLU A 77 -3.72 6.37 -6.81
N VAL A 78 -4.89 5.91 -7.25
CA VAL A 78 -5.01 4.84 -8.24
C VAL A 78 -5.76 5.37 -9.45
N GLU A 79 -5.09 5.38 -10.60
CA GLU A 79 -5.71 5.63 -11.90
C GLU A 79 -6.13 4.29 -12.50
N GLN A 80 -7.43 4.10 -12.70
CA GLN A 80 -7.95 2.90 -13.34
C GLN A 80 -7.78 2.99 -14.87
N SER A 81 -7.58 1.85 -15.52
CA SER A 81 -7.42 1.78 -16.98
C SER A 81 -8.67 2.20 -17.76
N ASN A 82 -9.83 2.34 -17.10
CA ASN A 82 -11.06 2.92 -17.65
C ASN A 82 -11.15 4.46 -17.51
N GLY A 83 -10.10 5.14 -17.05
CA GLY A 83 -10.05 6.60 -16.91
C GLY A 83 -10.67 7.16 -15.62
N GLN A 84 -11.11 6.32 -14.67
CA GLN A 84 -11.58 6.78 -13.37
C GLN A 84 -10.45 6.88 -12.35
N ILE A 85 -10.27 8.05 -11.75
CA ILE A 85 -9.36 8.30 -10.62
C ILE A 85 -10.16 8.10 -9.33
N MET A 86 -9.72 7.19 -8.45
CA MET A 86 -10.31 7.03 -7.11
C MET A 86 -9.37 7.65 -6.06
N PRO A 87 -9.85 8.62 -5.25
CA PRO A 87 -9.12 9.14 -4.09
C PRO A 87 -9.17 8.19 -2.88
#